data_AF-A0A1H5RFR2-F1
#
_entry.id   AF-A0A1H5RFR2-F1
#
_cell.length_a   1.000
_cell.length_b   1.000
_cell.length_c   1.000
_cell.angle_alpha   90.00
_cell.angle_beta   90.00
_cell.angle_gamma   90.00
#
_symmetry.space_group_name_H-M   'P 1'
#
loop_
_entity.id
_entity.type
_entity.pdbx_description
1 polymer ?
#
loop_
_entity_poly.entity_id
_entity_poly.type
_entity_poly.pdbx_seq_one_letter_code
_entity_poly.pdbx_strand_id
1 'polypeptide(L)'
;MTNYEAEAEILKLARVLDVEPARLEYLARVDAGDLQAFREQVTDTLFDANIAVLQRMALAARLLPGGVLAKIAEKVFGPLLCARIAGVVDVARGVDVAKRLSPRFLAEVAAELDPRRASAIISRIPLDTVLAVANELARKQDWITLGRFVGHLPDPTVRRALDEIDDPGLLRIAFVLDDKSRVDHVVGLLPAHRLGRLITAAGADEDLWTPALDLLNHLGDARRATLEPMLGGLPDGFRERAQATIK
;
A
#
# COMPACT_ATOMS: atom_id res chain seq x y z
N MET A 1 1.49 -1.72 26.21
CA MET A 1 0.57 -1.27 25.15
C MET A 1 1.00 -1.96 23.88
N THR A 2 0.07 -2.58 23.16
CA THR A 2 0.37 -3.15 21.84
C THR A 2 0.64 -2.00 20.88
N ASN A 3 1.84 -1.94 20.31
CA ASN A 3 2.24 -0.90 19.37
C ASN A 3 1.92 -1.36 17.95
N TYR A 4 0.66 -1.19 17.55
CA TYR A 4 0.16 -1.60 16.23
C TYR A 4 0.90 -0.93 15.08
N GLU A 5 1.31 0.32 15.27
CA GLU A 5 2.04 1.08 14.26
C GLU A 5 3.45 0.51 14.05
N ALA A 6 4.15 0.15 15.13
CA ALA A 6 5.45 -0.53 15.01
C ALA A 6 5.32 -1.90 14.35
N GLU A 7 4.28 -2.66 14.65
CA GLU A 7 3.99 -3.94 13.99
C GLU A 7 3.78 -3.76 12.47
N ALA A 8 3.00 -2.74 12.08
CA ALA A 8 2.81 -2.39 10.67
C ALA A 8 4.12 -1.98 9.98
N GLU A 9 4.97 -1.17 10.62
CA GLU A 9 6.27 -0.79 10.06
C GLU A 9 7.23 -1.98 9.96
N ILE A 10 7.21 -2.91 10.93
CA ILE A 10 7.99 -4.16 10.86
C ILE A 10 7.58 -4.99 9.66
N LEU A 11 6.28 -5.15 9.37
CA LEU A 11 5.80 -5.85 8.18
C LEU A 11 6.33 -5.20 6.89
N LYS A 12 6.28 -3.87 6.82
CA LYS A 12 6.76 -3.11 5.65
C LYS A 12 8.28 -3.19 5.50
N LEU A 13 9.03 -3.12 6.59
CA LEU A 13 10.49 -3.24 6.60
C LEU A 13 10.93 -4.66 6.23
N ALA A 14 10.28 -5.68 6.77
CA ALA A 14 10.50 -7.09 6.44
C ALA A 14 10.35 -7.34 4.93
N ARG A 15 9.33 -6.73 4.31
CA ARG A 15 9.15 -6.76 2.85
C ARG A 15 10.32 -6.12 2.09
N VAL A 16 10.80 -4.96 2.53
CA VAL A 16 11.94 -4.27 1.87
C VAL A 16 13.22 -5.09 1.96
N LEU A 17 13.44 -5.77 3.08
CA LEU A 17 14.62 -6.58 3.34
C LEU A 17 14.52 -8.02 2.83
N ASP A 18 13.35 -8.43 2.31
CA ASP A 18 13.04 -9.80 1.89
C ASP A 18 13.31 -10.82 3.02
N VAL A 19 12.73 -10.56 4.20
CA VAL A 19 12.84 -11.43 5.38
C VAL A 19 11.49 -11.66 6.03
N GLU A 20 11.37 -12.75 6.79
CA GLU A 20 10.20 -13.01 7.64
C GLU A 20 10.05 -11.93 8.73
N PRO A 21 8.83 -11.39 8.98
CA PRO A 21 8.59 -10.39 10.02
C PRO A 21 9.05 -10.81 11.41
N ALA A 22 8.94 -12.12 11.73
CA ALA A 22 9.39 -12.69 13.00
C ALA A 22 10.89 -12.42 13.29
N ARG A 23 11.71 -12.30 12.24
CA ARG A 23 13.13 -11.97 12.39
C ARG A 23 13.37 -10.55 12.90
N LEU A 24 12.38 -9.67 12.76
CA LEU A 24 12.44 -8.27 13.13
C LEU A 24 11.60 -7.94 14.38
N GLU A 25 11.01 -8.93 15.06
CA GLU A 25 10.18 -8.74 16.26
C GLU A 25 10.89 -7.98 17.39
N TYR A 26 12.22 -8.07 17.46
CA TYR A 26 13.02 -7.33 18.44
C TYR A 26 12.89 -5.80 18.28
N LEU A 27 12.41 -5.32 17.12
CA LEU A 27 12.12 -3.91 16.84
C LEU A 27 10.76 -3.45 17.36
N ALA A 28 9.90 -4.32 17.89
CA ALA A 28 8.54 -3.95 18.32
C ALA A 28 8.49 -2.92 19.47
N ARG A 29 9.63 -2.64 20.11
CA ARG A 29 9.78 -1.63 21.16
C ARG A 29 10.30 -0.28 20.64
N VAL A 30 10.63 -0.19 19.36
CA VAL A 30 11.07 1.05 18.71
C VAL A 30 9.84 1.87 18.34
N ASP A 31 9.99 3.19 18.35
CA ASP A 31 8.96 4.12 17.89
C ASP A 31 8.61 3.85 16.41
N ALA A 32 7.33 3.95 16.05
CA ALA A 32 6.89 3.67 14.69
C ALA A 32 7.44 4.68 13.68
N GLY A 33 7.55 5.95 14.05
CA GLY A 33 8.14 6.99 13.21
C GLY A 33 9.62 6.72 12.92
N ASP A 34 10.37 6.27 13.93
CA ASP A 34 11.78 5.85 13.76
C ASP A 34 11.90 4.62 12.85
N LEU A 35 11.00 3.64 12.98
CA LEU A 35 10.96 2.47 12.10
C LEU A 35 10.61 2.84 10.65
N GLN A 36 9.67 3.76 10.47
CA GLN A 36 9.34 4.30 9.15
C GLN A 36 10.56 5.01 8.55
N ALA A 37 11.20 5.91 9.30
CA ALA A 37 12.38 6.62 8.84
C ALA A 37 13.52 5.66 8.47
N PHE A 38 13.74 4.62 9.28
CA PHE A 38 14.72 3.58 8.98
C PHE A 38 14.37 2.80 7.70
N ARG A 39 13.11 2.37 7.54
CA ARG A 39 12.64 1.70 6.32
C ARG A 39 12.84 2.55 5.08
N GLU A 40 12.58 3.85 5.17
CA GLU A 40 12.81 4.79 4.07
C GLU A 40 14.31 4.90 3.73
N GLN A 41 15.19 4.99 4.73
CA GLN A 41 16.65 5.02 4.51
C GLN A 41 17.18 3.72 3.89
N VAL A 42 16.68 2.57 4.34
CA VAL A 42 17.01 1.25 3.77
C VAL A 42 16.57 1.21 2.31
N THR A 43 15.35 1.67 2.02
CA THR A 43 14.82 1.76 0.66
C THR A 43 15.74 2.63 -0.20
N ASP A 44 16.06 3.84 0.25
CA ASP A 44 16.92 4.75 -0.51
C ASP A 44 18.30 4.16 -0.78
N THR A 45 18.92 3.53 0.22
CA THR A 45 20.22 2.86 0.06
C THR A 45 20.16 1.74 -0.99
N LEU A 46 19.12 0.90 -0.96
CA LEU A 46 18.94 -0.18 -1.93
C LEU A 46 18.60 0.34 -3.33
N PHE A 47 17.91 1.48 -3.44
CA PHE A 47 17.52 2.11 -4.71
C PHE A 47 18.64 2.93 -5.36
N ASP A 48 19.46 3.60 -4.57
CA ASP A 48 20.53 4.47 -5.09
C ASP A 48 21.76 3.68 -5.54
N ALA A 49 21.88 2.42 -5.08
CA ALA A 49 22.83 1.46 -5.63
C ALA A 49 22.60 1.34 -7.15
N ASN A 50 23.51 1.91 -7.94
CA ASN A 50 23.54 1.93 -9.41
C ASN A 50 22.68 2.99 -10.13
N ILE A 51 22.31 4.09 -9.46
CA ILE A 51 21.51 5.16 -10.08
C ILE A 51 22.08 5.69 -11.41
N ALA A 52 23.41 5.82 -11.51
CA ALA A 52 24.07 6.29 -12.73
C ALA A 52 23.91 5.34 -13.93
N VAL A 53 23.80 4.03 -13.69
CA VAL A 53 23.54 3.04 -14.76
C VAL A 53 22.07 3.12 -15.17
N LEU A 54 21.15 3.21 -14.20
CA LEU A 54 19.71 3.32 -14.44
C LEU A 54 19.36 4.58 -15.25
N GLN A 55 19.99 5.71 -14.95
CA GLN A 55 19.82 6.96 -15.71
C GLN A 55 20.28 6.82 -17.16
N ARG A 56 21.41 6.13 -17.40
CA ARG A 56 21.89 5.83 -18.77
C ARG A 56 20.90 4.94 -19.52
N MET A 57 20.34 3.93 -18.86
CA MET A 57 19.31 3.06 -19.44
C MET A 57 18.03 3.85 -19.76
N ALA A 58 17.57 4.71 -18.86
CA ALA A 58 16.40 5.56 -19.06
C ALA A 58 16.60 6.54 -20.22
N LEU A 59 17.79 7.11 -20.37
CA LEU A 59 18.15 7.96 -21.50
C LEU A 59 18.11 7.18 -22.82
N ALA A 60 18.74 6.00 -22.86
CA ALA A 60 18.76 5.14 -24.04
C ALA A 60 17.34 4.68 -24.44
N ALA A 61 16.47 4.42 -23.45
CA ALA A 61 15.09 4.03 -23.66
C ALA A 61 14.24 5.07 -24.43
N ARG A 62 14.68 6.34 -24.50
CA ARG A 62 14.05 7.40 -25.31
C ARG A 62 14.18 7.16 -26.82
N LEU A 63 15.18 6.39 -27.24
CA LEU A 63 15.45 6.13 -28.66
C LEU A 63 14.56 5.03 -29.24
N LEU A 64 13.87 4.26 -28.39
CA LEU A 64 13.05 3.13 -28.81
C LEU A 64 11.57 3.51 -28.94
N PRO A 65 10.79 2.91 -29.85
CA PRO A 65 9.33 3.03 -29.82
C PRO A 65 8.72 2.43 -28.54
N GLY A 66 7.63 3.01 -28.04
CA GLY A 66 7.02 2.58 -26.76
C GLY A 66 6.58 1.12 -26.70
N GLY A 67 6.06 0.58 -27.81
CA GLY A 67 5.71 -0.85 -27.89
C GLY A 67 6.91 -1.79 -27.84
N VAL A 68 8.05 -1.39 -28.40
CA VAL A 68 9.29 -2.19 -28.34
C VAL A 68 9.84 -2.17 -26.93
N LEU A 69 9.89 -0.99 -26.31
CA LEU A 69 10.36 -0.85 -24.93
C LEU A 69 9.48 -1.64 -23.94
N ALA A 70 8.15 -1.64 -24.11
CA ALA A 70 7.24 -2.43 -23.28
C ALA A 70 7.54 -3.94 -23.39
N LYS A 71 7.80 -4.46 -24.59
CA LYS A 71 8.19 -5.87 -24.76
C LYS A 71 9.54 -6.19 -24.10
N ILE A 72 10.52 -5.30 -24.22
CA ILE A 72 11.83 -5.47 -23.55
C ILE A 72 11.66 -5.42 -22.03
N ALA A 73 10.84 -4.51 -21.52
CA ALA A 73 10.53 -4.40 -20.10
C ALA A 73 9.99 -5.73 -19.54
N GLU A 74 8.94 -6.29 -20.16
CA GLU A 74 8.32 -7.54 -19.69
C GLU A 74 9.21 -8.78 -19.89
N LYS A 75 9.95 -8.86 -20.98
CA LYS A 75 10.63 -10.10 -21.39
C LYS A 75 12.10 -10.16 -21.02
N VAL A 76 12.73 -9.02 -20.76
CA VAL A 76 14.19 -8.93 -20.57
C VAL A 76 14.55 -8.27 -19.24
N PHE A 77 14.00 -7.10 -18.94
CA PHE A 77 14.40 -6.35 -17.74
C PHE A 77 13.81 -6.95 -16.45
N GLY A 78 12.58 -7.48 -16.53
CA GLY A 78 11.88 -7.99 -15.37
C GLY A 78 11.40 -6.90 -14.41
N PRO A 79 10.63 -7.26 -13.36
CA PRO A 79 9.92 -6.31 -12.53
C PRO A 79 10.82 -5.35 -11.75
N LEU A 80 11.84 -5.88 -11.09
CA LEU A 80 12.77 -5.12 -10.25
C LEU A 80 13.45 -4.00 -11.06
N LEU A 81 14.06 -4.32 -12.20
CA LEU A 81 14.77 -3.33 -13.01
C LEU A 81 13.81 -2.28 -13.59
N CYS A 82 12.60 -2.69 -13.99
CA CYS A 82 11.57 -1.75 -14.44
C CYS A 82 11.15 -0.78 -13.32
N ALA A 83 10.99 -1.27 -12.10
CA ALA A 83 10.68 -0.45 -10.94
C ALA A 83 11.78 0.57 -10.63
N ARG A 84 13.06 0.15 -10.70
CA ARG A 84 14.19 1.07 -10.52
C ARG A 84 14.27 2.13 -11.62
N ILE A 85 14.03 1.75 -12.88
CA ILE A 85 14.02 2.69 -14.01
C ILE A 85 12.85 3.66 -13.92
N ALA A 86 11.69 3.23 -13.43
CA ALA A 86 10.51 4.08 -13.28
C ALA A 86 10.78 5.31 -12.40
N GLY A 87 11.67 5.22 -11.41
CA GLY A 87 12.06 6.34 -10.56
C GLY A 87 12.98 7.38 -11.21
N VAL A 88 13.51 7.13 -12.42
CA VAL A 88 14.46 8.03 -13.10
C VAL A 88 14.09 8.34 -14.56
N VAL A 89 13.07 7.67 -15.10
CA VAL A 89 12.59 7.92 -16.47
C VAL A 89 11.70 9.16 -16.53
N ASP A 90 11.67 9.83 -17.68
CA ASP A 90 10.72 10.90 -17.94
C ASP A 90 9.26 10.43 -17.71
N VAL A 91 8.44 11.31 -17.15
CA VAL A 91 7.06 10.98 -16.75
C VAL A 91 6.21 10.56 -17.94
N ALA A 92 6.25 11.31 -19.05
CA ALA A 92 5.45 11.00 -20.23
C ALA A 92 5.86 9.63 -20.80
N ARG A 93 7.16 9.34 -20.77
CA ARG A 93 7.69 8.04 -21.18
C ARG A 93 7.26 6.90 -20.24
N GLY A 94 7.33 7.11 -18.93
CA GLY A 94 6.89 6.12 -17.94
C GLY A 94 5.41 5.75 -18.10
N VAL A 95 4.54 6.74 -18.25
CA VAL A 95 3.11 6.54 -18.49
C VAL A 95 2.86 5.81 -19.81
N ASP A 96 3.58 6.20 -20.87
CA ASP A 96 3.47 5.59 -22.19
C ASP A 96 3.88 4.10 -22.18
N VAL A 97 4.90 3.72 -21.43
CA VAL A 97 5.28 2.32 -21.26
C VAL A 97 4.26 1.59 -20.38
N ALA A 98 3.89 2.14 -19.24
CA ALA A 98 2.99 1.52 -18.27
C ALA A 98 1.66 1.08 -18.91
N LYS A 99 1.02 1.93 -19.72
CA LYS A 99 -0.25 1.59 -20.40
C LYS A 99 -0.17 0.42 -21.40
N ARG A 100 1.04 -0.05 -21.74
CA ARG A 100 1.26 -1.17 -22.67
C ARG A 100 1.72 -2.45 -21.98
N LEU A 101 2.06 -2.37 -20.70
CA LEU A 101 2.42 -3.53 -19.89
C LEU A 101 1.15 -4.23 -19.42
N SER A 102 1.24 -5.54 -19.27
CA SER A 102 0.17 -6.36 -18.72
C SER A 102 -0.09 -6.02 -17.24
N PRO A 103 -1.35 -6.06 -16.76
CA PRO A 103 -1.67 -5.80 -15.35
C PRO A 103 -0.90 -6.72 -14.39
N ARG A 104 -0.73 -8.00 -14.75
CA ARG A 104 0.06 -8.96 -13.97
C ARG A 104 1.51 -8.51 -13.79
N PHE A 105 2.17 -8.10 -14.87
CA PHE A 105 3.55 -7.62 -14.80
C PHE A 105 3.66 -6.29 -14.06
N LEU A 106 2.71 -5.36 -14.28
CA LEU A 106 2.66 -4.11 -13.54
C LEU A 106 2.47 -4.32 -12.03
N ALA A 107 1.70 -5.31 -11.60
CA ALA A 107 1.57 -5.67 -10.19
C ALA A 107 2.91 -6.14 -9.60
N GLU A 108 3.69 -6.92 -10.36
CA GLU A 108 5.04 -7.33 -9.96
C GLU A 108 6.00 -6.12 -9.93
N VAL A 109 5.90 -5.20 -10.89
CA VAL A 109 6.67 -3.94 -10.88
C VAL A 109 6.28 -3.09 -9.67
N ALA A 110 4.99 -3.01 -9.33
CA ALA A 110 4.49 -2.23 -8.20
C ALA A 110 5.04 -2.74 -6.86
N ALA A 111 5.15 -4.06 -6.69
CA ALA A 111 5.73 -4.66 -5.48
C ALA A 111 7.20 -4.25 -5.27
N GLU A 112 7.95 -4.08 -6.36
CA GLU A 112 9.36 -3.67 -6.36
C GLU A 112 9.57 -2.16 -6.35
N LEU A 113 8.53 -1.36 -6.57
CA LEU A 113 8.62 0.09 -6.75
C LEU A 113 8.61 0.84 -5.42
N ASP A 114 9.41 1.89 -5.33
CA ASP A 114 9.22 2.95 -4.35
C ASP A 114 8.28 4.01 -4.94
N PRO A 115 7.02 4.12 -4.48
CA PRO A 115 6.06 5.02 -5.08
C PRO A 115 6.41 6.50 -4.85
N ARG A 116 7.23 6.82 -3.84
CA ARG A 116 7.76 8.19 -3.61
C ARG A 116 8.55 8.69 -4.82
N ARG A 117 9.29 7.79 -5.49
CA ARG A 117 10.15 8.10 -6.64
C ARG A 117 9.40 8.17 -7.97
N ALA A 118 8.19 7.60 -8.05
CA ALA A 118 7.41 7.51 -9.29
C ALA A 118 6.02 8.15 -9.19
N SER A 119 5.75 8.97 -8.15
CA SER A 119 4.43 9.53 -7.89
C SER A 119 3.84 10.32 -9.08
N ALA A 120 4.68 11.04 -9.82
CA ALA A 120 4.27 11.77 -11.03
C ALA A 120 3.83 10.85 -12.18
N ILE A 121 4.40 9.64 -12.28
CA ILE A 121 3.96 8.61 -13.23
C ILE A 121 2.67 7.99 -12.72
N ILE A 122 2.66 7.51 -11.47
CA ILE A 122 1.54 6.80 -10.84
C ILE A 122 0.24 7.60 -10.95
N SER A 123 0.27 8.89 -10.62
CA SER A 123 -0.89 9.78 -10.67
C SER A 123 -1.45 10.03 -12.07
N ARG A 124 -0.70 9.67 -13.13
CA ARG A 124 -1.08 9.85 -14.55
C ARG A 124 -1.36 8.53 -15.27
N ILE A 125 -1.24 7.39 -14.60
CA ILE A 125 -1.63 6.10 -15.16
C ILE A 125 -3.16 6.11 -15.38
N PRO A 126 -3.67 5.64 -16.53
CA PRO A 126 -5.10 5.54 -16.76
C PRO A 126 -5.83 4.72 -15.69
N LEU A 127 -7.03 5.16 -15.30
CA LEU A 127 -7.82 4.52 -14.24
C LEU A 127 -7.96 3.01 -14.45
N ASP A 128 -8.33 2.56 -15.65
CA ASP A 128 -8.55 1.14 -15.94
C ASP A 128 -7.28 0.30 -15.71
N THR A 129 -6.11 0.87 -15.99
CA THR A 129 -4.82 0.21 -15.69
C THR A 129 -4.58 0.12 -14.19
N VAL A 130 -4.88 1.18 -13.43
CA VAL A 130 -4.75 1.17 -11.96
C VAL A 130 -5.69 0.13 -11.35
N LEU A 131 -6.95 0.07 -11.79
CA LEU A 131 -7.93 -0.91 -11.29
C LEU A 131 -7.50 -2.35 -11.59
N ALA A 132 -7.04 -2.62 -12.82
CA ALA A 132 -6.55 -3.94 -13.19
C ALA A 132 -5.33 -4.38 -12.35
N VAL A 133 -4.42 -3.45 -12.03
CA VAL A 133 -3.27 -3.73 -11.16
C VAL A 133 -3.72 -3.93 -9.71
N ALA A 134 -4.62 -3.10 -9.20
CA ALA A 134 -5.17 -3.23 -7.86
C ALA A 134 -5.86 -4.58 -7.66
N ASN A 135 -6.62 -5.05 -8.66
CA ASN A 135 -7.26 -6.35 -8.67
C ASN A 135 -6.25 -7.51 -8.62
N GLU A 136 -5.16 -7.44 -9.41
CA GLU A 136 -4.09 -8.44 -9.39
C GLU A 136 -3.37 -8.48 -8.02
N LEU A 137 -3.11 -7.32 -7.41
CA LEU A 137 -2.51 -7.24 -6.07
C LEU A 137 -3.46 -7.79 -5.01
N ALA A 138 -4.74 -7.45 -5.06
CA ALA A 138 -5.75 -7.95 -4.11
C ALA A 138 -5.92 -9.47 -4.23
N ARG A 139 -5.92 -10.01 -5.46
CA ARG A 139 -5.95 -11.46 -5.73
C ARG A 139 -4.73 -12.18 -5.14
N LYS A 140 -3.56 -11.53 -5.16
CA LYS A 140 -2.32 -12.03 -4.54
C LYS A 140 -2.22 -11.70 -3.04
N GLN A 141 -3.23 -11.03 -2.48
CA GLN A 141 -3.24 -10.54 -1.10
C GLN A 141 -2.04 -9.64 -0.76
N ASP A 142 -1.54 -8.89 -1.74
CA ASP A 142 -0.41 -7.97 -1.53
C ASP A 142 -0.88 -6.62 -0.98
N TRP A 143 -1.36 -6.65 0.26
CA TRP A 143 -1.93 -5.51 0.96
C TRP A 143 -0.90 -4.42 1.22
N ILE A 144 0.36 -4.81 1.45
CA ILE A 144 1.49 -3.88 1.65
C ILE A 144 1.63 -3.00 0.40
N THR A 145 1.72 -3.61 -0.78
CA THR A 145 1.85 -2.83 -2.03
C THR A 145 0.62 -1.95 -2.26
N LEU A 146 -0.60 -2.45 -2.04
CA LEU A 146 -1.81 -1.62 -2.16
C LEU A 146 -1.78 -0.40 -1.21
N GLY A 147 -1.46 -0.62 0.08
CA GLY A 147 -1.39 0.45 1.09
C GLY A 147 -0.35 1.52 0.77
N ARG A 148 0.81 1.14 0.21
CA ARG A 148 1.86 2.07 -0.20
C ARG A 148 1.43 3.01 -1.33
N PHE A 149 0.52 2.59 -2.20
CA PHE A 149 0.12 3.38 -3.38
C PHE A 149 -1.05 4.35 -3.12
N VAL A 150 -1.86 4.13 -2.08
CA VAL A 150 -2.97 5.04 -1.72
C VAL A 150 -2.47 6.48 -1.53
N GLY A 151 -1.25 6.63 -1.02
CA GLY A 151 -0.44 7.85 -0.93
C GLY A 151 -0.41 8.73 -2.19
N HIS A 152 -0.39 8.09 -3.35
CA HIS A 152 0.09 8.66 -4.60
C HIS A 152 -0.94 8.68 -5.72
N LEU A 153 -2.17 8.26 -5.41
CA LEU A 153 -3.29 8.22 -6.34
C LEU A 153 -4.31 9.30 -6.01
N PRO A 154 -4.97 9.90 -7.01
CA PRO A 154 -6.09 10.81 -6.79
C PRO A 154 -7.25 10.10 -6.07
N ASP A 155 -7.96 10.81 -5.19
CA ASP A 155 -9.10 10.25 -4.44
C ASP A 155 -10.16 9.55 -5.31
N PRO A 156 -10.55 10.05 -6.50
CA PRO A 156 -11.49 9.32 -7.36
C PRO A 156 -10.98 7.94 -7.78
N THR A 157 -9.67 7.80 -7.98
CA THR A 157 -9.01 6.54 -8.32
C THR A 157 -8.94 5.63 -7.09
N VAL A 158 -8.54 6.17 -5.94
CA VAL A 158 -8.50 5.42 -4.67
C VAL A 158 -9.89 4.84 -4.37
N ARG A 159 -10.94 5.66 -4.40
CA ARG A 159 -12.32 5.22 -4.18
C ARG A 159 -12.72 4.05 -5.07
N ARG A 160 -12.45 4.18 -6.39
CA ARG A 160 -12.79 3.13 -7.36
C ARG A 160 -12.01 1.84 -7.14
N ALA A 161 -10.75 1.92 -6.73
CA ALA A 161 -9.96 0.74 -6.40
C ALA A 161 -10.45 0.06 -5.13
N LEU A 162 -10.78 0.83 -4.09
CA LEU A 162 -11.28 0.29 -2.81
C LEU A 162 -12.69 -0.33 -2.94
N ASP A 163 -13.49 0.08 -3.91
CA ASP A 163 -14.80 -0.54 -4.20
C ASP A 163 -14.67 -2.00 -4.68
N GLU A 164 -13.53 -2.39 -5.25
CA GLU A 164 -13.27 -3.76 -5.73
C GLU A 164 -12.71 -4.69 -4.65
N ILE A 165 -12.37 -4.16 -3.48
CA ILE A 165 -11.71 -4.91 -2.40
C ILE A 165 -12.74 -5.29 -1.33
N ASP A 166 -12.63 -6.49 -0.80
CA ASP A 166 -13.51 -6.97 0.28
C ASP A 166 -13.19 -6.31 1.63
N ASP A 167 -14.12 -6.41 2.58
CA ASP A 167 -13.98 -5.76 3.89
C ASP A 167 -12.72 -6.23 4.66
N PRO A 168 -12.38 -7.55 4.68
CA PRO A 168 -11.12 -8.02 5.27
C PRO A 168 -9.87 -7.47 4.57
N GLY A 169 -9.87 -7.36 3.23
CA GLY A 169 -8.77 -6.77 2.48
C GLY A 169 -8.59 -5.29 2.80
N LEU A 170 -9.69 -4.54 2.90
CA LEU A 170 -9.65 -3.11 3.28
C LEU A 170 -9.03 -2.89 4.66
N LEU A 171 -9.37 -3.73 5.66
CA LEU A 171 -8.74 -3.67 6.98
C LEU A 171 -7.24 -3.91 6.89
N ARG A 172 -6.82 -4.94 6.15
CA ARG A 172 -5.39 -5.27 5.97
C ARG A 172 -4.63 -4.15 5.26
N ILE A 173 -5.25 -3.48 4.28
CA ILE A 173 -4.66 -2.32 3.58
C ILE A 173 -4.53 -1.13 4.52
N ALA A 174 -5.56 -0.81 5.31
CA ALA A 174 -5.51 0.30 6.27
C ALA A 174 -4.42 0.07 7.33
N PHE A 175 -4.23 -1.18 7.76
CA PHE A 175 -3.19 -1.56 8.71
C PHE A 175 -1.77 -1.30 8.19
N VAL A 176 -1.52 -1.44 6.89
CA VAL A 176 -0.20 -1.22 6.29
C VAL A 176 -0.12 0.04 5.44
N LEU A 177 -1.06 0.98 5.62
CA LEU A 177 -1.04 2.26 4.94
C LEU A 177 0.27 2.99 5.24
N ASP A 178 0.90 3.59 4.23
CA ASP A 178 2.18 4.28 4.41
C ASP A 178 2.05 5.54 5.25
N ASP A 179 0.99 6.31 5.03
CA ASP A 179 0.69 7.52 5.80
C ASP A 179 -0.56 7.29 6.66
N LYS A 180 -0.32 6.99 7.94
CA LYS A 180 -1.36 6.72 8.93
C LYS A 180 -2.27 7.91 9.21
N SER A 181 -1.79 9.14 9.00
CA SER A 181 -2.61 10.35 9.16
C SER A 181 -3.74 10.42 8.11
N ARG A 182 -3.61 9.70 7.00
CA ARG A 182 -4.62 9.64 5.93
C ARG A 182 -5.69 8.57 6.13
N VAL A 183 -5.55 7.69 7.13
CA VAL A 183 -6.53 6.62 7.35
C VAL A 183 -7.94 7.19 7.46
N ASP A 184 -8.13 8.23 8.27
CA ASP A 184 -9.44 8.89 8.38
C ASP A 184 -9.89 9.41 7.01
N HIS A 185 -9.11 10.21 6.31
CA HIS A 185 -9.50 10.68 4.96
C HIS A 185 -9.92 9.54 4.01
N VAL A 186 -9.13 8.47 3.92
CA VAL A 186 -9.36 7.33 3.01
C VAL A 186 -10.63 6.56 3.38
N VAL A 187 -10.89 6.33 4.67
CA VAL A 187 -12.14 5.71 5.14
C VAL A 187 -13.34 6.58 4.76
N GLY A 188 -13.19 7.90 4.76
CA GLY A 188 -14.23 8.84 4.32
C GLY A 188 -14.59 8.74 2.84
N LEU A 189 -13.72 8.13 2.00
CA LEU A 189 -14.02 7.87 0.60
C LEU A 189 -14.95 6.66 0.41
N LEU A 190 -15.06 5.79 1.42
CA LEU A 190 -15.91 4.61 1.38
C LEU A 190 -17.38 4.99 1.55
N PRO A 191 -18.32 4.23 0.94
CA PRO A 191 -19.74 4.34 1.28
C PRO A 191 -19.97 4.19 2.79
N ALA A 192 -20.87 5.00 3.37
CA ALA A 192 -21.08 5.05 4.82
C ALA A 192 -21.35 3.68 5.48
N HIS A 193 -22.04 2.78 4.78
CA HIS A 193 -22.33 1.43 5.28
C HIS A 193 -21.10 0.51 5.36
N ARG A 194 -20.03 0.80 4.61
CA ARG A 194 -18.82 -0.04 4.57
C ARG A 194 -18.04 0.06 5.87
N LEU A 195 -17.98 1.23 6.52
CA LEU A 195 -17.25 1.38 7.78
C LEU A 195 -17.78 0.42 8.86
N GLY A 196 -19.10 0.32 9.03
CA GLY A 196 -19.71 -0.65 9.93
C GLY A 196 -19.40 -2.10 9.56
N ARG A 197 -19.39 -2.42 8.26
CA ARG A 197 -19.03 -3.75 7.76
C ARG A 197 -17.58 -4.14 8.04
N LEU A 198 -16.64 -3.19 8.02
CA LEU A 198 -15.25 -3.46 8.42
C LEU A 198 -15.20 -3.97 9.86
N ILE A 199 -15.89 -3.30 10.78
CA ILE A 199 -15.94 -3.68 12.19
C ILE A 199 -16.67 -5.01 12.39
N THR A 200 -17.76 -5.25 11.66
CA THR A 200 -18.45 -6.55 11.68
C THR A 200 -17.58 -7.68 11.14
N ALA A 201 -16.80 -7.45 10.07
CA ALA A 201 -15.86 -8.42 9.53
C ALA A 201 -14.78 -8.79 10.55
N ALA A 202 -14.25 -7.80 11.29
CA ALA A 202 -13.31 -8.04 12.38
C ALA A 202 -13.93 -8.86 13.54
N GLY A 203 -15.21 -8.67 13.83
CA GLY A 203 -15.92 -9.50 14.80
C GLY A 203 -16.08 -10.96 14.41
N ALA A 204 -15.92 -11.30 13.12
CA ALA A 204 -16.06 -12.66 12.61
C ALA A 204 -14.71 -13.41 12.46
N ASP A 205 -13.59 -12.70 12.55
CA ASP A 205 -12.24 -13.24 12.30
C ASP A 205 -11.23 -12.59 13.26
N GLU A 206 -10.64 -13.39 14.16
CA GLU A 206 -9.67 -12.91 15.15
C GLU A 206 -8.39 -12.33 14.51
N ASP A 207 -8.02 -12.80 13.31
CA ASP A 207 -6.85 -12.30 12.59
C ASP A 207 -7.04 -10.83 12.14
N LEU A 208 -8.28 -10.34 12.12
CA LEU A 208 -8.63 -8.97 11.76
C LEU A 208 -8.71 -8.03 12.96
N TRP A 209 -8.55 -8.52 14.19
CA TRP A 209 -8.66 -7.68 15.38
C TRP A 209 -7.56 -6.62 15.42
N THR A 210 -6.31 -7.00 15.18
CA THR A 210 -5.19 -6.06 15.15
C THR A 210 -5.39 -4.96 14.10
N PRO A 211 -5.64 -5.29 12.81
CA PRO A 211 -5.99 -4.28 11.79
C PRO A 211 -7.16 -3.37 12.16
N ALA A 212 -8.22 -3.91 12.78
CA ALA A 212 -9.40 -3.14 13.13
C ALA A 212 -9.19 -2.24 14.35
N LEU A 213 -8.44 -2.68 15.36
CA LEU A 213 -8.09 -1.85 16.52
C LEU A 213 -7.13 -0.73 16.12
N ASP A 214 -6.18 -1.02 15.24
CA ASP A 214 -5.33 0.01 14.62
C ASP A 214 -6.14 1.02 13.80
N LEU A 215 -7.10 0.55 13.01
CA LEU A 215 -8.03 1.44 12.28
C LEU A 215 -8.73 2.41 13.25
N LEU A 216 -9.31 1.88 14.34
CA LEU A 216 -10.01 2.70 15.33
C LEU A 216 -9.12 3.78 15.95
N ASN A 217 -7.84 3.50 16.21
CA ASN A 217 -6.86 4.49 16.70
C ASN A 217 -6.67 5.68 15.76
N HIS A 218 -6.90 5.49 14.46
CA HIS A 218 -6.64 6.50 13.42
C HIS A 218 -7.90 7.16 12.88
N LEU A 219 -9.10 6.70 13.27
CA LEU A 219 -10.36 7.37 12.94
C LEU A 219 -10.53 8.63 13.79
N GLY A 220 -11.09 9.68 13.19
CA GLY A 220 -11.55 10.85 13.93
C GLY A 220 -12.81 10.58 14.76
N ASP A 221 -13.04 11.40 15.78
CA ASP A 221 -14.11 11.24 16.77
C ASP A 221 -15.50 11.07 16.14
N ALA A 222 -15.80 11.85 15.10
CA ALA A 222 -17.08 11.78 14.39
C ALA A 222 -17.36 10.38 13.83
N ARG A 223 -16.34 9.68 13.32
CA ARG A 223 -16.50 8.33 12.76
C ARG A 223 -16.50 7.26 13.84
N ARG A 224 -15.68 7.42 14.89
CA ARG A 224 -15.73 6.54 16.06
C ARG A 224 -17.12 6.53 16.69
N ALA A 225 -17.74 7.69 16.84
CA ALA A 225 -19.10 7.82 17.35
C ALA A 225 -20.14 7.07 16.50
N THR A 226 -19.95 6.99 15.17
CA THR A 226 -20.86 6.19 14.31
C THR A 226 -20.75 4.67 14.55
N LEU A 227 -19.61 4.21 15.08
CA LEU A 227 -19.33 2.80 15.32
C LEU A 227 -19.75 2.33 16.72
N GLU A 228 -19.84 3.24 17.70
CA GLU A 228 -20.20 2.91 19.08
C GLU A 228 -21.45 2.04 19.20
N PRO A 229 -22.58 2.32 18.51
CA PRO A 229 -23.78 1.50 18.62
C PRO A 229 -23.59 0.08 18.09
N MET A 230 -22.64 -0.12 17.17
CA MET A 230 -22.39 -1.41 16.50
C MET A 230 -21.54 -2.35 17.36
N LEU A 231 -20.77 -1.82 18.32
CA LEU A 231 -19.89 -2.62 19.17
C LEU A 231 -20.67 -3.62 20.06
N GLY A 232 -21.91 -3.30 20.41
CA GLY A 232 -22.76 -4.15 21.25
C GLY A 232 -23.03 -5.54 20.67
N GLY A 233 -22.93 -5.70 19.35
CA GLY A 233 -23.14 -6.99 18.67
C GLY A 233 -21.89 -7.85 18.45
N LEU A 234 -20.71 -7.37 18.88
CA LEU A 234 -19.43 -8.02 18.59
C LEU A 234 -19.00 -8.98 19.71
N PRO A 235 -18.08 -9.95 19.46
CA PRO A 235 -17.56 -10.83 20.50
C PRO A 235 -16.96 -10.04 21.67
N ASP A 236 -17.15 -10.53 22.90
CA ASP A 236 -16.78 -9.80 24.13
C ASP A 236 -15.29 -9.38 24.12
N GLY A 237 -14.38 -10.28 23.71
CA GLY A 237 -12.95 -9.98 23.65
C GLY A 237 -12.57 -8.87 22.66
N PHE A 238 -13.23 -8.79 21.50
CA PHE A 238 -13.02 -7.69 20.55
C PHE A 238 -13.69 -6.41 21.03
N ARG A 239 -14.93 -6.52 21.54
CA ARG A 239 -15.71 -5.39 22.05
C ARG A 239 -14.98 -4.64 23.15
N GLU A 240 -14.45 -5.35 24.14
CA GLU A 240 -13.72 -4.74 25.26
C GLU A 240 -12.50 -3.93 24.78
N ARG A 241 -11.72 -4.50 23.85
CA ARG A 241 -10.56 -3.82 23.25
C ARG A 241 -10.98 -2.61 22.42
N ALA A 242 -12.00 -2.76 21.56
CA ALA A 242 -12.51 -1.67 20.74
C ALA A 242 -13.07 -0.51 21.59
N GLN A 243 -13.78 -0.81 22.69
CA GLN A 243 -14.26 0.20 23.63
C GLN A 243 -13.12 0.91 24.37
N ALA A 244 -12.04 0.22 24.69
CA ALA A 244 -10.85 0.82 25.27
C ALA A 244 -10.12 1.74 24.27
N THR A 245 -10.19 1.44 22.98
CA THR A 245 -9.59 2.24 21.90
C THR A 245 -10.39 3.50 21.55
N ILE A 246 -11.73 3.45 21.66
CA ILE A 246 -12.60 4.58 21.31
C ILE A 246 -12.64 5.65 22.43
N LYS A 247 -12.42 5.26 23.70
CA LYS A 247 -12.36 6.17 24.86
C LYS A 247 -11.11 7.03 24.88
#